data_AF-A0A1Y1LHU0-F1
#
_entry.id   AF-A0A1Y1LHU0-F1
#
_cell.length_a   1.000
_cell.length_b   1.000
_cell.length_c   1.000
_cell.angle_alpha   90.00
_cell.angle_beta   90.00
_cell.angle_gamma   90.00
#
_symmetry.space_group_name_H-M   'P 1'
#
loop_
_entity.id
_entity.type
_entity.pdbx_description
1 polymer ?
#
loop_
_entity_poly.entity_id
_entity_poly.type
_entity_poly.pdbx_seq_one_letter_code
_entity_poly.pdbx_strand_id
1 'polypeptide(L)'
;SAQRKKLEFTLETHDFMPYATDKNTYWTGYYTSRPNSKRFERQGNNLLQVAKHLVAFEHPHNKTFEADLLGLKRVMGVMQHHDAITGTEKQHVTNDYVKMMSAAAGDVQTSLQTIVFDLLKNNISDASEIVTLTSCLLANVSRCAEAENDQFTVAVYNPHGQEVSHFVRIPVVSASYSVIGLHGGKIPAQISPVIDTFPNVPGTASLYELTFEAKDIGPLGVNYFYVVKEDQKVNEPNLIKPTLDTTLGTSTTGIELDQATGLLKSVTLNGVRQSVSQQFLYYKASNRTDGVRASGAYIFRPVPGTVAQVIGDQVKFSTYKGELYDEVHQTYADWLKQVIRVYKDANYVEFDWIV
;
A
#
# COMPACT_ATOMS: atom_id res chain seq x y z
N SER A 1 19.79 -42.83 -23.16
CA SER A 1 18.99 -42.19 -22.09
C SER A 1 19.57 -42.57 -20.73
N ALA A 2 19.35 -41.77 -19.70
CA ALA A 2 19.76 -42.07 -18.32
C ALA A 2 19.26 -43.45 -17.85
N GLN A 3 18.05 -43.82 -18.26
CA GLN A 3 17.45 -45.14 -18.04
C GLN A 3 18.26 -46.31 -18.66
N ARG A 4 18.83 -46.13 -19.86
CA ARG A 4 19.72 -47.13 -20.49
C ARG A 4 21.06 -47.27 -19.77
N LYS A 5 21.49 -46.23 -19.04
CA LYS A 5 22.72 -46.22 -18.24
C LYS A 5 22.47 -46.59 -16.76
N LYS A 6 21.23 -46.93 -16.38
CA LYS A 6 20.82 -47.20 -14.98
C LYS A 6 21.31 -46.12 -14.01
N LEU A 7 21.25 -44.85 -14.44
CA LEU A 7 21.60 -43.73 -13.57
C LEU A 7 20.45 -43.48 -12.59
N GLU A 8 20.77 -43.42 -11.30
CA GLU A 8 19.87 -43.01 -10.23
C GLU A 8 20.16 -41.55 -9.85
N PHE A 9 19.12 -40.75 -9.69
CA PHE A 9 19.22 -39.36 -9.23
C PHE A 9 18.50 -39.21 -7.91
N THR A 10 19.12 -38.50 -6.98
CA THR A 10 18.50 -38.14 -5.71
C THR A 10 17.46 -37.05 -5.94
N LEU A 11 16.28 -37.20 -5.32
CA LEU A 11 15.26 -36.17 -5.29
C LEU A 11 15.59 -35.15 -4.21
N GLU A 12 15.58 -33.87 -4.55
CA GLU A 12 15.60 -32.74 -3.61
C GLU A 12 14.25 -32.01 -3.71
N THR A 13 13.62 -31.75 -2.56
CA THR A 13 12.28 -31.14 -2.48
C THR A 13 12.27 -29.79 -1.75
N HIS A 14 13.39 -29.38 -1.17
CA HIS A 14 13.52 -28.11 -0.46
C HIS A 14 13.98 -26.98 -1.40
N ASP A 15 14.09 -25.78 -0.85
CA ASP A 15 14.72 -24.66 -1.54
C ASP A 15 16.25 -24.64 -1.34
N PHE A 16 16.90 -23.65 -1.95
CA PHE A 16 18.34 -23.40 -1.80
C PHE A 16 18.59 -22.05 -1.12
N MET A 17 17.77 -21.71 -0.12
CA MET A 17 17.86 -20.46 0.63
C MET A 17 18.19 -20.69 2.11
N PRO A 18 18.89 -19.75 2.77
CA PRO A 18 19.58 -18.60 2.18
C PRO A 18 20.89 -19.02 1.49
N TYR A 19 21.23 -18.36 0.38
CA TYR A 19 22.53 -18.53 -0.25
C TYR A 19 23.64 -17.84 0.57
N ALA A 20 24.77 -18.52 0.74
CA ALA A 20 25.99 -17.95 1.30
C ALA A 20 27.18 -18.31 0.43
N THR A 21 28.04 -17.33 0.14
CA THR A 21 29.29 -17.60 -0.61
C THR A 21 30.38 -18.15 0.31
N ASP A 22 30.40 -17.71 1.56
CA ASP A 22 31.29 -18.16 2.62
C ASP A 22 30.61 -18.01 4.00
N LYS A 23 31.33 -18.42 5.06
CA LYS A 23 30.82 -18.45 6.45
C LYS A 23 30.19 -17.16 6.96
N ASN A 24 30.55 -15.98 6.41
CA ASN A 24 30.11 -14.68 6.91
C ASN A 24 29.37 -13.85 5.84
N THR A 25 28.99 -14.46 4.72
CA THR A 25 28.40 -13.76 3.57
C THR A 25 27.09 -14.40 3.16
N TYR A 26 26.11 -14.36 4.06
CA TYR A 26 24.72 -14.73 3.74
C TYR A 26 24.05 -13.62 2.93
N TRP A 27 23.50 -13.97 1.77
CA TRP A 27 22.87 -13.05 0.83
C TRP A 27 21.40 -12.85 1.21
N THR A 28 21.16 -12.36 2.42
CA THR A 28 19.82 -12.06 2.92
C THR A 28 19.58 -10.55 3.01
N GLY A 29 20.57 -9.72 2.70
CA GLY A 29 20.43 -8.26 2.64
C GLY A 29 19.53 -7.82 1.49
N TYR A 30 19.65 -8.48 0.32
CA TYR A 30 18.84 -8.13 -0.84
C TYR A 30 17.34 -8.45 -0.67
N TYR A 31 16.97 -9.23 0.36
CA TYR A 31 15.57 -9.42 0.73
C TYR A 31 14.91 -8.10 1.11
N THR A 32 15.67 -7.11 1.58
CA THR A 32 15.15 -5.80 2.03
C THR A 32 15.76 -4.60 1.28
N SER A 33 16.93 -4.74 0.63
CA SER A 33 17.56 -3.66 -0.15
C SER A 33 16.60 -2.97 -1.11
N ARG A 34 16.62 -1.63 -1.14
CA ARG A 34 15.69 -0.79 -1.92
C ARG A 34 14.21 -1.18 -1.72
N PRO A 35 13.66 -1.06 -0.50
CA PRO A 35 12.28 -1.48 -0.21
C PRO A 35 11.25 -0.71 -1.03
N ASN A 36 11.53 0.56 -1.34
CA ASN A 36 10.66 1.38 -2.20
C ASN A 36 10.53 0.79 -3.62
N SER A 37 11.63 0.30 -4.20
CA SER A 37 11.60 -0.36 -5.52
C SER A 37 10.81 -1.67 -5.49
N LYS A 38 10.93 -2.45 -4.40
CA LYS A 38 10.13 -3.67 -4.19
C LYS A 38 8.64 -3.37 -4.10
N ARG A 39 8.25 -2.33 -3.34
CA ARG A 39 6.85 -1.88 -3.28
C ARG A 39 6.35 -1.37 -4.64
N PHE A 40 7.19 -0.61 -5.36
CA PHE A 40 6.82 -0.07 -6.67
C PHE A 40 6.62 -1.17 -7.71
N GLU A 41 7.43 -2.23 -7.68
CA GLU A 41 7.21 -3.42 -8.50
C GLU A 41 5.87 -4.09 -8.16
N ARG A 42 5.51 -4.25 -6.88
CA ARG A 42 4.23 -4.87 -6.49
C ARG A 42 3.03 -4.06 -6.96
N GLN A 43 3.09 -2.73 -6.82
CA GLN A 43 2.09 -1.82 -7.38
C GLN A 43 2.02 -1.93 -8.91
N GLY A 44 3.18 -2.02 -9.56
CA GLY A 44 3.28 -2.25 -10.99
C GLY A 44 2.65 -3.55 -11.48
N ASN A 45 2.90 -4.65 -10.76
CA ASN A 45 2.31 -5.93 -11.06
C ASN A 45 0.78 -5.90 -10.86
N ASN A 46 0.28 -5.24 -9.81
CA ASN A 46 -1.16 -5.05 -9.61
C ASN A 46 -1.78 -4.29 -10.79
N LEU A 47 -1.21 -3.15 -11.17
CA LEU A 47 -1.63 -2.37 -12.34
C LEU A 47 -1.61 -3.23 -13.61
N LEU A 48 -0.57 -4.06 -13.81
CA LEU A 48 -0.47 -4.96 -14.95
C LEU A 48 -1.61 -5.99 -14.98
N GLN A 49 -2.00 -6.57 -13.85
CA GLN A 49 -3.12 -7.52 -13.84
C GLN A 49 -4.45 -6.83 -14.13
N VAL A 50 -4.70 -5.67 -13.51
CA VAL A 50 -5.88 -4.83 -13.80
C VAL A 50 -5.93 -4.48 -15.28
N ALA A 51 -4.80 -4.07 -15.86
CA ALA A 51 -4.73 -3.71 -17.26
C ALA A 51 -5.05 -4.88 -18.19
N LYS A 52 -4.56 -6.09 -17.89
CA LYS A 52 -4.93 -7.27 -18.69
C LYS A 52 -6.44 -7.52 -18.69
N HIS A 53 -7.11 -7.37 -17.54
CA HIS A 53 -8.56 -7.58 -17.45
C HIS A 53 -9.33 -6.53 -18.25
N LEU A 54 -9.05 -5.26 -18.01
CA LEU A 54 -9.77 -4.16 -18.64
C LEU A 54 -9.52 -4.12 -20.16
N VAL A 55 -8.29 -4.33 -20.61
CA VAL A 55 -7.99 -4.44 -22.05
C VAL A 55 -8.72 -5.63 -22.67
N ALA A 56 -8.78 -6.78 -21.97
CA ALA A 56 -9.52 -7.96 -22.44
C ALA A 56 -11.01 -7.66 -22.69
N PHE A 57 -11.65 -6.82 -21.87
CA PHE A 57 -13.06 -6.44 -22.03
C PHE A 57 -13.34 -5.59 -23.27
N GLU A 58 -12.34 -4.94 -23.84
CA GLU A 58 -12.50 -4.05 -25.01
C GLU A 58 -12.31 -4.77 -26.35
N HIS A 59 -11.74 -5.98 -26.38
CA HIS A 59 -11.57 -6.74 -27.63
C HIS A 59 -12.88 -6.95 -28.40
N PRO A 60 -14.01 -7.31 -27.76
CA PRO A 60 -15.31 -7.42 -28.45
C PRO A 60 -15.79 -6.11 -29.09
N HIS A 61 -15.28 -4.97 -28.64
CA HIS A 61 -15.63 -3.62 -29.13
C HIS A 61 -14.67 -3.11 -30.22
N ASN A 62 -13.76 -3.95 -30.73
CA ASN A 62 -12.74 -3.60 -31.73
C ASN A 62 -11.82 -2.43 -31.34
N LYS A 63 -11.69 -2.12 -30.04
CA LYS A 63 -10.71 -1.15 -29.52
C LYS A 63 -9.46 -1.90 -29.07
N THR A 64 -8.29 -1.36 -29.39
CA THR A 64 -7.01 -2.02 -29.06
C THR A 64 -6.12 -1.13 -28.20
N PHE A 65 -5.93 -1.56 -26.95
CA PHE A 65 -5.02 -0.94 -25.98
C PHE A 65 -3.77 -1.82 -25.74
N GLU A 66 -3.50 -2.75 -26.67
CA GLU A 66 -2.45 -3.77 -26.54
C GLU A 66 -1.03 -3.21 -26.57
N ALA A 67 -0.80 -2.07 -27.24
CA ALA A 67 0.53 -1.46 -27.32
C ALA A 67 1.01 -1.01 -25.93
N ASP A 68 0.18 -0.26 -25.19
CA ASP A 68 0.49 0.22 -23.85
C ASP A 68 0.59 -0.94 -22.85
N LEU A 69 -0.32 -1.91 -22.96
CA LEU A 69 -0.26 -3.13 -22.16
C LEU A 69 1.04 -3.91 -22.42
N LEU A 70 1.49 -4.01 -23.67
CA LEU A 70 2.76 -4.66 -24.02
C LEU A 70 3.96 -3.87 -23.49
N GLY A 71 3.89 -2.53 -23.48
CA GLY A 71 4.87 -1.65 -22.85
C GLY A 71 5.06 -1.99 -21.38
N LEU A 72 3.97 -2.02 -20.60
CA LEU A 72 4.01 -2.38 -19.19
C LEU A 72 4.48 -3.83 -18.96
N LYS A 73 4.04 -4.80 -19.79
CA LYS A 73 4.51 -6.20 -19.73
C LYS A 73 6.04 -6.29 -19.86
N ARG A 74 6.64 -5.54 -20.80
CA ARG A 74 8.09 -5.53 -21.02
C ARG A 74 8.83 -4.95 -19.82
N VAL A 75 8.37 -3.80 -19.30
CA VAL A 75 9.02 -3.17 -18.14
C VAL A 75 8.88 -4.04 -16.89
N MET A 76 7.71 -4.64 -16.65
CA MET A 76 7.55 -5.59 -15.54
C MET A 76 8.47 -6.81 -15.67
N GLY A 77 8.74 -7.28 -16.89
CA GLY A 77 9.75 -8.31 -17.15
C GLY A 77 11.16 -7.87 -16.76
N VAL A 78 11.54 -6.62 -17.10
CA VAL A 78 12.83 -6.04 -16.67
C VAL A 78 12.89 -5.91 -15.14
N MET A 79 11.80 -5.51 -14.49
CA MET A 79 11.74 -5.39 -13.03
C MET A 79 11.96 -6.73 -12.29
N GLN A 80 11.73 -7.87 -12.96
CA GLN A 80 12.04 -9.21 -12.40
C GLN A 80 13.52 -9.61 -12.55
N HIS A 81 14.35 -8.79 -13.21
CA HIS A 81 15.78 -9.04 -13.26
C HIS A 81 16.35 -9.21 -11.85
N HIS A 82 17.28 -10.14 -11.67
CA HIS A 82 17.86 -10.47 -10.36
C HIS A 82 18.75 -9.37 -9.78
N ASP A 83 18.96 -8.26 -10.47
CA ASP A 83 19.50 -7.01 -9.89
C ASP A 83 18.48 -5.86 -9.79
N ALA A 84 17.27 -6.04 -10.31
CA ALA A 84 16.18 -5.05 -10.21
C ALA A 84 15.35 -5.27 -8.94
N ILE A 85 14.55 -6.34 -8.88
CA ILE A 85 13.70 -6.63 -7.71
C ILE A 85 14.51 -6.85 -6.43
N THR A 86 15.74 -7.32 -6.54
CA THR A 86 16.67 -7.54 -5.43
C THR A 86 17.27 -6.23 -4.89
N GLY A 87 17.30 -5.16 -5.70
CA GLY A 87 17.86 -3.87 -5.32
C GLY A 87 19.39 -3.86 -5.21
N THR A 88 20.06 -4.64 -6.06
CA THR A 88 21.52 -4.85 -6.05
C THR A 88 22.27 -4.15 -7.19
N GLU A 89 21.55 -3.35 -7.97
CA GLU A 89 22.02 -2.48 -9.03
C GLU A 89 22.62 -1.15 -8.52
N LYS A 90 23.36 -0.47 -9.40
CA LYS A 90 23.88 0.88 -9.13
C LYS A 90 22.75 1.91 -9.08
N GLN A 91 22.98 3.03 -8.40
CA GLN A 91 21.95 4.05 -8.20
C GLN A 91 21.35 4.58 -9.52
N HIS A 92 22.16 4.83 -10.55
CA HIS A 92 21.62 5.31 -11.83
C HIS A 92 20.79 4.26 -12.57
N VAL A 93 21.04 2.97 -12.34
CA VAL A 93 20.26 1.87 -12.93
C VAL A 93 18.89 1.78 -12.26
N THR A 94 18.82 1.91 -10.94
CA THR A 94 17.52 1.96 -10.24
C THR A 94 16.71 3.20 -10.64
N ASN A 95 17.38 4.34 -10.89
CA ASN A 95 16.71 5.54 -11.39
C ASN A 95 16.10 5.29 -12.78
N ASP A 96 16.78 4.52 -13.64
CA ASP A 96 16.26 4.11 -14.95
C ASP A 96 15.09 3.14 -14.82
N TYR A 97 15.16 2.17 -13.90
CA TYR A 97 14.03 1.29 -13.57
C TYR A 97 12.79 2.07 -13.15
N VAL A 98 12.96 3.06 -12.25
CA VAL A 98 11.85 3.93 -11.82
C VAL A 98 11.31 4.73 -13.01
N LYS A 99 12.17 5.32 -13.84
CA LYS A 99 11.77 6.08 -15.03
C LYS A 99 10.95 5.23 -16.01
N MET A 100 11.44 4.05 -16.38
CA MET A 100 10.75 3.15 -17.30
C MET A 100 9.41 2.70 -16.74
N MET A 101 9.37 2.35 -15.46
CA MET A 101 8.16 1.87 -14.80
C MET A 101 7.11 2.97 -14.69
N SER A 102 7.50 4.19 -14.29
CA SER A 102 6.58 5.33 -14.23
C SER A 102 6.03 5.71 -15.60
N ALA A 103 6.86 5.69 -16.66
CA ALA A 103 6.41 5.96 -18.01
C ALA A 103 5.38 4.92 -18.49
N ALA A 104 5.72 3.63 -18.41
CA ALA A 104 4.82 2.56 -18.84
C ALA A 104 3.53 2.48 -17.99
N ALA A 105 3.60 2.81 -16.70
CA ALA A 105 2.42 2.93 -15.85
C ALA A 105 1.51 4.08 -16.31
N GLY A 106 2.08 5.25 -16.62
CA GLY A 106 1.31 6.40 -17.12
C GLY A 106 0.63 6.13 -18.47
N ASP A 107 1.35 5.51 -19.40
CA ASP A 107 0.81 5.14 -20.72
C ASP A 107 -0.40 4.20 -20.55
N VAL A 108 -0.23 3.10 -19.80
CA VAL A 108 -1.33 2.15 -19.61
C VAL A 108 -2.49 2.77 -18.83
N GLN A 109 -2.23 3.61 -17.83
CA GLN A 109 -3.28 4.27 -17.06
C GLN A 109 -4.17 5.13 -17.94
N THR A 110 -3.60 5.87 -18.88
CA THR A 110 -4.37 6.66 -19.86
C THR A 110 -5.33 5.77 -20.65
N SER A 111 -4.85 4.61 -21.09
CA SER A 111 -5.70 3.59 -21.70
C SER A 111 -6.79 3.10 -20.75
N LEU A 112 -6.46 2.72 -19.51
CA LEU A 112 -7.45 2.20 -18.54
C LEU A 112 -8.54 3.22 -18.19
N GLN A 113 -8.19 4.50 -18.10
CA GLN A 113 -9.16 5.58 -17.83
C GLN A 113 -10.23 5.62 -18.93
N THR A 114 -9.82 5.46 -20.18
CA THR A 114 -10.73 5.38 -21.33
C THR A 114 -11.65 4.17 -21.20
N ILE A 115 -11.11 3.01 -20.87
CA ILE A 115 -11.88 1.76 -20.71
C ILE A 115 -12.90 1.86 -19.58
N VAL A 116 -12.47 2.29 -18.39
CA VAL A 116 -13.35 2.43 -17.23
C VAL A 116 -14.46 3.44 -17.50
N PHE A 117 -14.19 4.46 -18.31
CA PHE A 117 -15.20 5.40 -18.76
C PHE A 117 -16.16 4.83 -19.81
N ASP A 118 -15.68 4.03 -20.76
CA ASP A 118 -16.55 3.35 -21.72
C ASP A 118 -17.49 2.33 -21.04
N LEU A 119 -17.02 1.67 -19.97
CA LEU A 119 -17.85 0.83 -19.12
C LEU A 119 -18.98 1.62 -18.42
N LEU A 120 -18.77 2.90 -18.09
CA LEU A 120 -19.85 3.79 -17.62
C LEU A 120 -20.87 4.09 -18.72
N LYS A 121 -20.39 4.39 -19.93
CA LYS A 121 -21.22 4.85 -21.05
C LYS A 121 -22.21 3.82 -21.56
N ASN A 122 -21.90 2.52 -21.47
CA ASN A 122 -22.86 1.47 -21.85
C ASN A 122 -24.18 1.54 -21.03
N ASN A 123 -24.24 2.33 -19.96
CA ASN A 123 -25.45 2.60 -19.16
C ASN A 123 -26.02 4.02 -19.31
N ILE A 124 -25.41 4.94 -20.09
CA ILE A 124 -25.83 6.34 -20.18
C ILE A 124 -25.82 6.81 -21.64
N SER A 125 -27.01 7.14 -22.17
CA SER A 125 -27.25 7.53 -23.57
C SER A 125 -26.76 8.93 -23.96
N ASP A 126 -26.31 9.74 -23.00
CA ASP A 126 -25.84 11.12 -23.21
C ASP A 126 -24.54 11.32 -22.42
N ALA A 127 -23.39 11.21 -23.09
CA ALA A 127 -22.09 11.48 -22.47
C ALA A 127 -21.23 12.32 -23.41
N SER A 128 -21.62 13.59 -23.57
CA SER A 128 -20.89 14.61 -24.33
C SER A 128 -19.71 15.23 -23.59
N GLU A 129 -19.51 14.91 -22.30
CA GLU A 129 -18.34 15.36 -21.52
C GLU A 129 -17.43 14.18 -21.21
N ILE A 130 -16.20 14.24 -21.74
CA ILE A 130 -15.13 13.31 -21.38
C ILE A 130 -14.72 13.67 -19.95
N VAL A 131 -15.15 12.89 -18.97
CA VAL A 131 -14.56 12.93 -17.62
C VAL A 131 -13.29 12.11 -17.68
N THR A 132 -12.13 12.79 -17.61
CA THR A 132 -10.84 12.11 -17.44
C THR A 132 -10.79 11.54 -16.03
N LEU A 133 -10.81 10.21 -15.91
CA LEU A 133 -10.43 9.55 -14.66
C LEU A 133 -8.91 9.70 -14.48
N THR A 134 -8.43 9.81 -13.25
CA THR A 134 -6.99 9.78 -12.95
C THR A 134 -6.75 8.92 -11.72
N SER A 135 -5.56 8.35 -11.59
CA SER A 135 -5.15 7.60 -10.39
C SER A 135 -4.33 8.48 -9.45
N CYS A 136 -4.65 8.46 -8.15
CA CYS A 136 -3.85 9.15 -7.13
C CYS A 136 -2.65 8.32 -6.67
N LEU A 137 -1.64 8.21 -7.54
CA LEU A 137 -0.42 7.43 -7.30
C LEU A 137 0.45 7.95 -6.14
N LEU A 138 0.23 9.20 -5.71
CA LEU A 138 0.93 9.83 -4.58
C LEU A 138 0.12 9.82 -3.28
N ALA A 139 -0.94 9.00 -3.19
CA ALA A 139 -1.77 8.94 -2.00
C ALA A 139 -0.99 8.51 -0.75
N ASN A 140 0.07 7.71 -0.91
CA ASN A 140 0.96 7.29 0.18
C ASN A 140 1.78 8.43 0.81
N VAL A 141 1.92 9.56 0.12
CA VAL A 141 2.54 10.79 0.63
C VAL A 141 1.52 11.91 0.79
N SER A 142 0.27 11.52 1.06
CA SER A 142 -0.87 12.40 1.32
C SER A 142 -1.17 13.38 0.18
N ARG A 143 -1.12 12.91 -1.09
CA ARG A 143 -1.36 13.77 -2.27
C ARG A 143 -2.25 13.11 -3.32
N CYS A 144 -3.21 13.88 -3.81
CA CYS A 144 -4.16 13.47 -4.83
C CYS A 144 -4.76 14.74 -5.44
N ALA A 145 -4.29 15.14 -6.64
CA ALA A 145 -4.65 16.42 -7.24
C ALA A 145 -6.17 16.52 -7.49
N GLU A 146 -6.79 15.41 -7.85
CA GLU A 146 -8.22 15.30 -8.11
C GLU A 146 -9.06 15.58 -6.85
N ALA A 147 -8.53 15.24 -5.67
CA ALA A 147 -9.18 15.43 -4.38
C ALA A 147 -8.96 16.84 -3.77
N GLU A 148 -8.27 17.73 -4.50
CA GLU A 148 -8.24 19.17 -4.18
C GLU A 148 -9.53 19.88 -4.62
N ASN A 149 -10.29 19.29 -5.56
CA ASN A 149 -11.58 19.81 -5.98
C ASN A 149 -12.64 19.63 -4.88
N ASP A 150 -13.62 20.53 -4.86
CA ASP A 150 -14.75 20.44 -3.92
C ASP A 150 -15.69 19.27 -4.25
N GLN A 151 -15.68 18.77 -5.49
CA GLN A 151 -16.43 17.58 -5.90
C GLN A 151 -15.60 16.72 -6.85
N PHE A 152 -15.62 15.41 -6.64
CA PHE A 152 -14.96 14.43 -7.52
C PHE A 152 -15.66 13.07 -7.49
N THR A 153 -15.40 12.25 -8.51
CA THR A 153 -15.92 10.88 -8.61
C THR A 153 -14.79 9.88 -8.39
N VAL A 154 -15.04 8.86 -7.57
CA VAL A 154 -14.11 7.78 -7.27
C VAL A 154 -14.63 6.50 -7.91
N ALA A 155 -13.85 5.94 -8.84
CA ALA A 155 -14.10 4.61 -9.40
C ALA A 155 -13.27 3.58 -8.65
N VAL A 156 -13.92 2.52 -8.14
CA VAL A 156 -13.26 1.43 -7.42
C VAL A 156 -13.48 0.14 -8.19
N TYR A 157 -12.39 -0.38 -8.74
CA TYR A 157 -12.38 -1.62 -9.53
C TYR A 157 -11.92 -2.80 -8.67
N ASN A 158 -12.67 -3.89 -8.69
CA ASN A 158 -12.31 -5.15 -8.04
C ASN A 158 -11.67 -6.10 -9.07
N PRO A 159 -10.34 -6.36 -9.02
CA PRO A 159 -9.68 -7.30 -9.92
C PRO A 159 -9.88 -8.77 -9.55
N HIS A 160 -10.57 -9.09 -8.45
CA HIS A 160 -10.78 -10.47 -8.02
C HIS A 160 -11.97 -11.12 -8.75
N GLY A 161 -11.92 -12.45 -8.87
CA GLY A 161 -13.02 -13.26 -9.39
C GLY A 161 -14.16 -13.52 -8.38
N GLN A 162 -14.14 -12.82 -7.23
CA GLN A 162 -15.18 -12.90 -6.20
C GLN A 162 -15.53 -11.50 -5.71
N GLU A 163 -16.66 -11.37 -5.03
CA GLU A 163 -17.07 -10.13 -4.37
C GLU A 163 -16.06 -9.71 -3.28
N VAL A 164 -15.75 -8.41 -3.21
CA VAL A 164 -14.82 -7.84 -2.24
C VAL A 164 -15.35 -6.51 -1.71
N SER A 165 -15.29 -6.34 -0.39
CA SER A 165 -15.45 -5.06 0.29
C SER A 165 -14.07 -4.50 0.67
N HIS A 166 -13.84 -3.20 0.50
CA HIS A 166 -12.55 -2.58 0.79
C HIS A 166 -12.70 -1.15 1.32
N PHE A 167 -11.88 -0.79 2.30
CA PHE A 167 -11.80 0.59 2.79
C PHE A 167 -10.95 1.43 1.84
N VAL A 168 -11.59 2.38 1.16
CA VAL A 168 -10.94 3.33 0.24
C VAL A 168 -10.42 4.51 1.06
N ARG A 169 -9.16 4.88 0.84
CA ARG A 169 -8.45 5.96 1.56
C ARG A 169 -7.99 7.02 0.57
N ILE A 170 -8.38 8.28 0.78
CA ILE A 170 -8.13 9.38 -0.16
C ILE A 170 -7.59 10.59 0.62
N PRO A 171 -6.42 11.15 0.25
CA PRO A 171 -5.95 12.41 0.81
C PRO A 171 -6.90 13.55 0.43
N VAL A 172 -7.35 14.35 1.40
CA VAL A 172 -8.31 15.44 1.18
C VAL A 172 -7.92 16.72 1.94
N VAL A 173 -8.38 17.87 1.45
CA VAL A 173 -8.00 19.20 1.97
C VAL A 173 -8.89 19.73 3.10
N SER A 174 -10.04 19.09 3.34
CA SER A 174 -11.03 19.49 4.34
C SER A 174 -11.34 18.35 5.32
N ALA A 175 -11.83 18.71 6.50
CA ALA A 175 -12.30 17.74 7.50
C ALA A 175 -13.79 17.37 7.36
N SER A 176 -14.47 17.80 6.29
CA SER A 176 -15.88 17.52 6.06
C SER A 176 -16.19 17.22 4.59
N TYR A 177 -16.68 16.00 4.34
CA TYR A 177 -17.07 15.48 3.03
C TYR A 177 -18.24 14.51 3.16
N SER A 178 -19.16 14.52 2.22
CA SER A 178 -20.14 13.46 2.03
C SER A 178 -19.70 12.51 0.91
N VAL A 179 -19.96 11.22 1.10
CA VAL A 179 -19.76 10.19 0.09
C VAL A 179 -21.13 9.64 -0.30
N ILE A 180 -21.42 9.62 -1.59
CA ILE A 180 -22.73 9.24 -2.14
C ILE A 180 -22.49 8.09 -3.12
N GLY A 181 -23.19 6.98 -2.93
CA GLY A 181 -23.15 5.86 -3.88
C GLY A 181 -23.92 6.17 -5.17
N LEU A 182 -23.72 5.37 -6.21
CA LEU A 182 -24.41 5.50 -7.50
C LEU A 182 -25.94 5.66 -7.43
N HIS A 183 -26.58 5.01 -6.46
CA HIS A 183 -28.04 5.04 -6.29
C HIS A 183 -28.52 6.18 -5.37
N GLY A 184 -27.68 7.18 -5.09
CA GLY A 184 -28.03 8.38 -4.32
C GLY A 184 -28.00 8.22 -2.80
N GLY A 185 -27.69 7.02 -2.28
CA GLY A 185 -27.54 6.78 -0.84
C GLY A 185 -26.25 7.37 -0.28
N LYS A 186 -26.32 8.05 0.87
CA LYS A 186 -25.13 8.47 1.62
C LYS A 186 -24.42 7.26 2.21
N ILE A 187 -23.10 7.20 2.05
CA ILE A 187 -22.24 6.17 2.60
C ILE A 187 -21.52 6.73 3.82
N PRO A 188 -21.49 6.00 4.95
CA PRO A 188 -20.70 6.38 6.10
C PRO A 188 -19.24 6.62 5.71
N ALA A 189 -18.70 7.75 6.11
CA ALA A 189 -17.34 8.14 5.83
C ALA A 189 -16.72 8.79 7.06
N GLN A 190 -15.42 8.61 7.21
CA GLN A 190 -14.67 9.02 8.38
C GLN A 190 -13.34 9.62 7.95
N ILE A 191 -12.96 10.73 8.57
CA ILE A 191 -11.76 11.49 8.23
C ILE A 191 -10.76 11.43 9.38
N SER A 192 -9.50 11.11 9.08
CA SER A 192 -8.39 11.18 10.03
C SER A 192 -7.40 12.28 9.67
N PRO A 193 -6.71 12.90 10.66
CA PRO A 193 -5.52 13.69 10.34
C PRO A 193 -4.42 12.78 9.80
N VAL A 194 -3.58 13.30 8.89
CA VAL A 194 -2.39 12.56 8.45
C VAL A 194 -1.29 12.59 9.51
N ILE A 195 -0.51 11.51 9.62
CA ILE A 195 0.61 11.42 10.58
C ILE A 195 1.85 12.23 10.12
N ASP A 196 1.94 12.54 8.82
CA ASP A 196 3.03 13.30 8.21
C ASP A 196 2.53 14.08 6.96
N THR A 197 3.20 15.20 6.67
CA THR A 197 2.97 16.06 5.50
C THR A 197 4.07 15.93 4.44
N PHE A 198 5.09 15.10 4.68
CA PHE A 198 6.16 14.78 3.74
C PHE A 198 6.80 16.05 3.13
N PRO A 199 7.37 16.95 3.96
CA PRO A 199 7.81 18.29 3.53
C PRO A 199 8.90 18.26 2.46
N ASN A 200 9.63 17.15 2.33
CA ASN A 200 10.69 16.97 1.32
C ASN A 200 10.16 16.52 -0.06
N VAL A 201 8.86 16.27 -0.20
CA VAL A 201 8.25 15.91 -1.49
C VAL A 201 7.70 17.19 -2.15
N PRO A 202 8.05 17.51 -3.41
CA PRO A 202 7.60 18.74 -4.08
C PRO A 202 6.08 18.83 -4.26
N GLY A 203 5.44 19.90 -3.76
CA GLY A 203 3.98 20.10 -3.76
C GLY A 203 3.39 20.19 -2.34
N THR A 204 2.09 20.47 -2.23
CA THR A 204 1.38 20.58 -0.95
C THR A 204 0.73 19.25 -0.58
N ALA A 205 0.98 18.75 0.63
CA ALA A 205 0.28 17.58 1.13
C ALA A 205 -1.09 17.94 1.69
N SER A 206 -2.06 17.08 1.46
CA SER A 206 -3.35 17.07 2.15
C SER A 206 -3.14 16.82 3.64
N LEU A 207 -3.92 17.52 4.48
CA LEU A 207 -3.81 17.42 5.95
C LEU A 207 -4.68 16.29 6.53
N TYR A 208 -5.55 15.72 5.71
CA TYR A 208 -6.54 14.74 6.13
C TYR A 208 -6.60 13.56 5.15
N GLU A 209 -7.08 12.43 5.65
CA GLU A 209 -7.41 11.24 4.87
C GLU A 209 -8.89 10.91 5.05
N LEU A 210 -9.65 10.98 3.95
CA LEU A 210 -11.02 10.49 3.88
C LEU A 210 -11.00 8.97 3.72
N THR A 211 -11.78 8.27 4.54
CA THR A 211 -11.96 6.82 4.46
C THR A 211 -13.44 6.46 4.42
N PHE A 212 -13.83 5.59 3.49
CA PHE A 212 -15.15 4.97 3.44
C PHE A 212 -15.03 3.53 2.96
N GLU A 213 -16.04 2.71 3.24
CA GLU A 213 -16.06 1.32 2.78
C GLU A 213 -16.79 1.20 1.43
N ALA A 214 -16.08 0.75 0.41
CA ALA A 214 -16.69 0.32 -0.83
C ALA A 214 -17.14 -1.14 -0.66
N LYS A 215 -18.40 -1.33 -0.25
CA LYS A 215 -18.98 -2.65 0.03
C LYS A 215 -19.37 -3.40 -1.24
N ASP A 216 -19.24 -4.72 -1.17
CA ASP A 216 -19.84 -5.70 -2.07
C ASP A 216 -19.55 -5.41 -3.55
N ILE A 217 -18.30 -5.06 -3.86
CA ILE A 217 -17.90 -4.83 -5.25
C ILE A 217 -17.84 -6.18 -5.94
N GLY A 218 -18.71 -6.38 -6.93
CA GLY A 218 -18.82 -7.63 -7.67
C GLY A 218 -17.51 -8.10 -8.32
N PRO A 219 -17.41 -9.39 -8.68
CA PRO A 219 -16.22 -9.97 -9.29
C PRO A 219 -15.89 -9.28 -10.62
N LEU A 220 -14.64 -8.86 -10.80
CA LEU A 220 -14.20 -8.08 -11.97
C LEU A 220 -15.07 -6.83 -12.22
N GLY A 221 -15.73 -6.31 -11.19
CA GLY A 221 -16.69 -5.22 -11.25
C GLY A 221 -16.10 -3.87 -10.88
N VAL A 222 -16.84 -2.80 -11.19
CA VAL A 222 -16.52 -1.42 -10.83
C VAL A 222 -17.71 -0.74 -10.20
N ASN A 223 -17.48 -0.09 -9.06
CA ASN A 223 -18.45 0.78 -8.39
C ASN A 223 -17.96 2.22 -8.41
N TYR A 224 -18.89 3.19 -8.45
CA TYR A 224 -18.58 4.61 -8.45
C TYR A 224 -19.17 5.30 -7.23
N PHE A 225 -18.44 6.28 -6.73
CA PHE A 225 -18.80 7.06 -5.55
C PHE A 225 -18.60 8.54 -5.84
N TYR A 226 -19.58 9.36 -5.50
CA TYR A 226 -19.49 10.81 -5.60
C TYR A 226 -19.07 11.37 -4.26
N VAL A 227 -17.97 12.12 -4.25
CA VAL A 227 -17.44 12.76 -3.05
C VAL A 227 -17.64 14.27 -3.19
N VAL A 228 -18.28 14.86 -2.19
CA VAL A 228 -18.62 16.28 -2.17
C VAL A 228 -18.14 16.89 -0.85
N LYS A 229 -17.36 17.96 -0.93
CA LYS A 229 -16.93 18.74 0.22
C LYS A 229 -18.13 19.47 0.81
N GLU A 230 -18.26 19.40 2.13
CA GLU A 230 -19.37 20.00 2.85
C GLU A 230 -18.93 21.31 3.53
N ASP A 231 -19.86 22.26 3.67
CA ASP A 231 -19.62 23.47 4.46
C ASP A 231 -19.58 23.12 5.94
N GLN A 232 -18.41 23.27 6.55
CA GLN A 232 -18.16 23.01 7.97
C GLN A 232 -18.96 23.91 8.92
N LYS A 233 -19.52 25.03 8.42
CA LYS A 233 -20.42 25.89 9.21
C LYS A 233 -21.81 25.29 9.35
N VAL A 234 -22.20 24.40 8.43
CA VAL A 234 -23.54 23.84 8.33
C VAL A 234 -23.57 22.38 8.80
N ASN A 235 -22.53 21.61 8.48
CA ASN A 235 -22.43 20.19 8.80
C ASN A 235 -21.27 19.94 9.77
N GLU A 236 -21.49 19.09 10.78
CA GLU A 236 -20.41 18.63 11.66
C GLU A 236 -19.32 17.92 10.82
N PRO A 237 -18.03 18.22 11.05
CA PRO A 237 -16.94 17.50 10.40
C PRO A 237 -16.99 16.00 10.71
N ASN A 238 -16.74 15.15 9.72
CA ASN A 238 -16.59 13.71 9.90
C ASN A 238 -15.21 13.33 10.47
N LEU A 239 -14.59 14.25 11.23
CA LEU A 239 -13.25 14.11 11.78
C LEU A 239 -13.27 13.22 13.02
N ILE A 240 -12.42 12.19 13.03
CA ILE A 240 -12.27 11.33 14.21
C ILE A 240 -11.81 12.12 15.43
N LYS A 241 -12.37 11.76 16.58
CA LYS A 241 -12.15 12.52 17.82
C LYS A 241 -10.95 11.93 18.56
N PRO A 242 -10.00 12.77 19.02
CA PRO A 242 -8.92 12.31 19.87
C PRO A 242 -9.47 11.81 21.21
N THR A 243 -8.84 10.80 21.78
CA THR A 243 -9.18 10.23 23.09
C THR A 243 -7.92 9.92 23.89
N LEU A 244 -8.10 9.64 25.19
CA LEU A 244 -7.07 9.11 26.09
C LEU A 244 -7.17 7.59 26.26
N ASP A 245 -8.13 6.96 25.58
CA ASP A 245 -8.34 5.51 25.66
C ASP A 245 -7.17 4.75 25.02
N THR A 246 -6.65 3.77 25.75
CA THR A 246 -5.62 2.85 25.23
C THR A 246 -6.17 1.52 24.75
N THR A 247 -7.48 1.31 24.88
CA THR A 247 -8.20 0.15 24.33
C THR A 247 -9.06 0.59 23.15
N LEU A 248 -8.71 0.11 21.97
CA LEU A 248 -9.32 0.49 20.70
C LEU A 248 -9.89 -0.73 19.96
N GLY A 249 -10.94 -0.51 19.17
CA GLY A 249 -11.67 -1.54 18.45
C GLY A 249 -13.02 -1.89 19.07
N THR A 250 -13.38 -3.17 18.98
CA THR A 250 -14.61 -3.79 19.48
C THR A 250 -14.27 -4.96 20.41
N SER A 251 -15.29 -5.67 20.88
CA SER A 251 -15.10 -6.92 21.63
C SER A 251 -14.53 -8.06 20.76
N THR A 252 -14.67 -7.99 19.44
CA THR A 252 -14.24 -9.04 18.51
C THR A 252 -12.92 -8.73 17.82
N THR A 253 -12.64 -7.46 17.53
CA THR A 253 -11.41 -7.00 16.85
C THR A 253 -10.89 -5.76 17.55
N GLY A 254 -9.67 -5.80 18.10
CA GLY A 254 -9.17 -4.70 18.91
C GLY A 254 -7.70 -4.77 19.26
N ILE A 255 -7.20 -3.70 19.86
CA ILE A 255 -5.86 -3.62 20.43
C ILE A 255 -5.91 -2.97 21.81
N GLU A 256 -4.92 -3.29 22.64
CA GLU A 256 -4.62 -2.55 23.87
C GLU A 256 -3.18 -2.05 23.80
N LEU A 257 -2.98 -0.78 24.11
CA LEU A 257 -1.67 -0.16 24.30
C LEU A 257 -1.34 -0.12 25.79
N ASP A 258 -0.07 -0.28 26.09
CA ASP A 258 0.46 0.05 27.42
C ASP A 258 0.51 1.58 27.56
N GLN A 259 -0.15 2.12 28.58
CA GLN A 259 -0.31 3.57 28.73
C GLN A 259 1.02 4.29 29.05
N ALA A 260 1.97 3.60 29.70
CA ALA A 260 3.23 4.21 30.10
C ALA A 260 4.24 4.28 28.94
N THR A 261 4.24 3.25 28.08
CA THR A 261 5.18 3.13 26.96
C THR A 261 4.56 3.55 25.62
N GLY A 262 3.24 3.53 25.49
CA GLY A 262 2.53 3.72 24.23
C GLY A 262 2.60 2.54 23.27
N LEU A 263 3.25 1.43 23.67
CA LEU A 263 3.49 0.26 22.83
C LEU A 263 2.32 -0.73 22.86
N LEU A 264 2.22 -1.56 21.81
CA LEU A 264 1.23 -2.63 21.74
C LEU A 264 1.42 -3.64 22.88
N LYS A 265 0.34 -3.96 23.58
CA LYS A 265 0.30 -4.90 24.72
C LYS A 265 -0.51 -6.17 24.40
N SER A 266 -1.61 -6.04 23.67
CA SER A 266 -2.40 -7.18 23.21
C SER A 266 -3.20 -6.86 21.96
N VAL A 267 -3.54 -7.91 21.22
CA VAL A 267 -4.45 -7.88 20.07
C VAL A 267 -5.62 -8.81 20.36
N THR A 268 -6.82 -8.39 19.98
CA THR A 268 -8.04 -9.21 19.98
C THR A 268 -8.46 -9.44 18.53
N LEU A 269 -8.61 -10.69 18.12
CA LEU A 269 -9.18 -11.09 16.81
C LEU A 269 -10.18 -12.21 17.04
N ASN A 270 -11.33 -12.17 16.36
CA ASN A 270 -12.45 -13.10 16.57
C ASN A 270 -12.86 -13.24 18.05
N GLY A 271 -12.74 -12.19 18.86
CA GLY A 271 -13.01 -12.20 20.29
C GLY A 271 -11.96 -12.91 21.14
N VAL A 272 -10.90 -13.45 20.53
CA VAL A 272 -9.77 -14.08 21.21
C VAL A 272 -8.70 -13.03 21.44
N ARG A 273 -8.44 -12.74 22.71
CA ARG A 273 -7.40 -11.79 23.12
C ARG A 273 -6.08 -12.52 23.37
N GLN A 274 -5.03 -12.05 22.72
CA GLN A 274 -3.67 -12.55 22.88
C GLN A 274 -2.72 -11.42 23.27
N SER A 275 -1.88 -11.65 24.29
CA SER A 275 -0.79 -10.70 24.59
C SER A 275 0.27 -10.79 23.50
N VAL A 276 0.56 -9.64 22.89
CA VAL A 276 1.49 -9.47 21.77
C VAL A 276 2.20 -8.14 21.97
N SER A 277 3.52 -8.14 21.82
CA SER A 277 4.34 -6.93 21.79
C SER A 277 4.85 -6.68 20.38
N GLN A 278 4.83 -5.41 19.95
CA GLN A 278 5.48 -4.97 18.72
C GLN A 278 6.49 -3.88 19.04
N GLN A 279 7.68 -3.96 18.44
CA GLN A 279 8.76 -2.98 18.58
C GLN A 279 9.49 -2.81 17.27
N PHE A 280 10.12 -1.64 17.09
CA PHE A 280 11.08 -1.39 16.02
C PHE A 280 12.51 -1.49 16.55
N LEU A 281 13.32 -2.29 15.84
CA LEU A 281 14.72 -2.50 16.14
C LEU A 281 15.56 -2.33 14.88
N TYR A 282 16.86 -2.10 15.04
CA TYR A 282 17.82 -2.08 13.94
C TYR A 282 19.09 -2.86 14.26
N TYR A 283 19.77 -3.31 13.21
CA TYR A 283 21.08 -3.95 13.32
C TYR A 283 22.17 -2.98 12.87
N LYS A 284 23.27 -2.91 13.63
CA LYS A 284 24.47 -2.18 13.18
C LYS A 284 25.17 -2.98 12.10
N ALA A 285 25.37 -2.38 10.93
CA ALA A 285 26.06 -3.00 9.82
C ALA A 285 27.56 -3.19 10.11
N SER A 286 28.10 -4.38 9.84
CA SER A 286 29.54 -4.63 9.94
C SER A 286 30.30 -3.98 8.77
N ASN A 287 31.41 -3.32 9.09
CA ASN A 287 32.35 -2.80 8.09
C ASN A 287 33.21 -3.91 7.46
N ARG A 288 33.87 -3.56 6.36
CA ARG A 288 34.86 -4.42 5.70
C ARG A 288 36.12 -4.46 6.56
N THR A 289 36.63 -5.66 6.79
CA THR A 289 37.93 -5.90 7.43
C THR A 289 38.76 -6.82 6.55
N ASP A 290 40.05 -6.99 6.83
CA ASP A 290 40.92 -7.89 6.06
C ASP A 290 40.31 -9.28 5.96
N GLY A 291 40.09 -9.75 4.73
CA GLY A 291 39.50 -11.05 4.43
C GLY A 291 38.00 -11.21 4.72
N VAL A 292 37.27 -10.17 5.17
CA VAL A 292 35.83 -10.28 5.50
C VAL A 292 34.99 -9.14 4.90
N ARG A 293 33.93 -9.51 4.17
CA ARG A 293 33.03 -8.56 3.49
C ARG A 293 32.16 -7.77 4.49
N ALA A 294 31.83 -6.53 4.14
CA ALA A 294 30.88 -5.70 4.88
C ALA A 294 29.43 -6.15 4.65
N SER A 295 28.50 -5.66 5.46
CA SER A 295 27.09 -5.62 5.07
C SER A 295 26.92 -4.68 3.87
N GLY A 296 25.94 -4.95 2.99
CA GLY A 296 25.65 -4.12 1.83
C GLY A 296 24.38 -4.58 1.12
N ALA A 297 24.22 -4.20 -0.16
CA ALA A 297 23.01 -4.49 -0.93
C ALA A 297 22.67 -6.00 -0.98
N TYR A 298 23.68 -6.86 -1.10
CA TYR A 298 23.51 -8.31 -1.14
C TYR A 298 23.49 -8.94 0.25
N ILE A 299 24.47 -8.56 1.08
CA ILE A 299 24.84 -9.27 2.31
C ILE A 299 24.26 -8.55 3.51
N PHE A 300 23.52 -9.28 4.34
CA PHE A 300 23.16 -8.82 5.68
C PHE A 300 24.18 -9.38 6.68
N ARG A 301 25.04 -8.50 7.20
CA ARG A 301 26.06 -8.86 8.19
C ARG A 301 26.04 -7.85 9.34
N PRO A 302 25.32 -8.13 10.43
CA PRO A 302 25.40 -7.30 11.62
C PRO A 302 26.82 -7.35 12.23
N VAL A 303 27.16 -6.35 13.04
CA VAL A 303 28.42 -6.36 13.82
C VAL A 303 28.48 -7.63 14.68
N PRO A 304 29.54 -8.45 14.58
CA PRO A 304 29.64 -9.68 15.34
C PRO A 304 29.50 -9.45 16.86
N GLY A 305 28.75 -10.34 17.52
CA GLY A 305 28.51 -10.25 18.97
C GLY A 305 27.49 -9.18 19.39
N THR A 306 26.82 -8.51 18.45
CA THR A 306 25.74 -7.54 18.74
C THR A 306 24.36 -8.15 18.49
N VAL A 307 23.37 -7.64 19.21
CA VAL A 307 21.94 -7.93 18.99
C VAL A 307 21.26 -6.72 18.34
N ALA A 308 20.05 -6.92 17.83
CA ALA A 308 19.21 -5.82 17.35
C ALA A 308 18.99 -4.79 18.48
N GLN A 309 19.11 -3.51 18.14
CA GLN A 309 18.96 -2.41 19.09
C GLN A 309 17.57 -1.81 18.97
N VAL A 310 16.89 -1.66 20.11
CA VAL A 310 15.58 -1.02 20.20
C VAL A 310 15.69 0.46 19.83
N ILE A 311 14.81 0.94 18.95
CA ILE A 311 14.79 2.35 18.52
C ILE A 311 14.13 3.23 19.60
N GLY A 312 13.12 2.72 20.29
CA GLY A 312 12.49 3.36 21.44
C GLY A 312 11.65 2.35 22.24
N ASP A 313 11.74 2.43 23.56
CA ASP A 313 10.93 1.67 24.52
C ASP A 313 9.76 2.48 25.09
N GLN A 314 9.72 3.78 24.80
CA GLN A 314 8.58 4.68 24.99
C GLN A 314 8.35 5.48 23.71
N VAL A 315 7.10 5.54 23.26
CA VAL A 315 6.72 6.24 22.03
C VAL A 315 5.72 7.34 22.31
N LYS A 316 5.84 8.45 21.58
CA LYS A 316 4.77 9.45 21.57
C LYS A 316 3.62 8.88 20.78
N PHE A 317 2.41 8.95 21.32
CA PHE A 317 1.24 8.46 20.60
C PHE A 317 0.01 9.35 20.80
N SER A 318 -0.88 9.33 19.83
CA SER A 318 -2.24 9.83 19.92
C SER A 318 -3.21 8.73 19.53
N THR A 319 -4.37 8.71 20.18
CA THR A 319 -5.43 7.73 19.89
C THR A 319 -6.69 8.46 19.46
N TYR A 320 -7.42 7.84 18.55
CA TYR A 320 -8.63 8.38 17.97
C TYR A 320 -9.71 7.31 17.93
N LYS A 321 -10.95 7.70 18.23
CA LYS A 321 -12.12 6.84 18.10
C LYS A 321 -13.05 7.35 17.03
N GLY A 322 -13.60 6.41 16.27
CA GLY A 322 -14.51 6.69 15.17
C GLY A 322 -15.54 5.57 15.00
N GLU A 323 -16.52 5.84 14.13
CA GLU A 323 -17.59 4.90 13.81
C GLU A 323 -17.11 3.77 12.89
N LEU A 324 -16.24 4.05 11.92
CA LEU A 324 -15.72 3.05 10.97
C LEU A 324 -14.47 2.36 11.47
N TYR A 325 -13.59 3.10 12.14
CA TYR A 325 -12.35 2.59 12.69
C TYR A 325 -11.89 3.42 13.89
N ASP A 326 -11.11 2.78 14.76
CA ASP A 326 -10.24 3.47 15.70
C ASP A 326 -8.81 3.49 15.16
N GLU A 327 -8.03 4.46 15.60
CA GLU A 327 -6.68 4.68 15.09
C GLU A 327 -5.70 5.12 16.17
N VAL A 328 -4.45 4.66 16.04
CA VAL A 328 -3.30 5.10 16.84
C VAL A 328 -2.28 5.69 15.88
N HIS A 329 -1.76 6.87 16.20
CA HIS A 329 -0.52 7.36 15.60
C HIS A 329 0.59 7.21 16.62
N GLN A 330 1.67 6.53 16.26
CA GLN A 330 2.88 6.39 17.06
C GLN A 330 4.06 7.09 16.35
N THR A 331 4.82 7.88 17.10
CA THR A 331 6.08 8.48 16.64
C THR A 331 7.20 7.92 17.51
N TYR A 332 8.03 7.06 16.92
CA TYR A 332 9.22 6.47 17.56
C TYR A 332 10.42 7.41 17.45
N ALA A 333 10.56 8.07 16.29
CA ALA A 333 11.58 9.07 16.00
C ALA A 333 11.11 10.01 14.89
N ASP A 334 11.83 11.10 14.62
CA ASP A 334 11.48 12.03 13.53
C ASP A 334 11.43 11.37 12.14
N TRP A 335 12.14 10.24 11.99
CA TRP A 335 12.21 9.42 10.78
C TRP A 335 11.44 8.08 10.91
N LEU A 336 10.74 7.83 12.02
CA LEU A 336 10.01 6.57 12.22
C LEU A 336 8.64 6.81 12.87
N LYS A 337 7.60 6.60 12.07
CA LYS A 337 6.20 6.77 12.45
C LYS A 337 5.40 5.53 12.08
N GLN A 338 4.33 5.25 12.84
CA GLN A 338 3.42 4.14 12.58
C GLN A 338 1.97 4.57 12.81
N VAL A 339 1.08 4.12 11.95
CA VAL A 339 -0.37 4.17 12.14
C VAL A 339 -0.86 2.74 12.40
N ILE A 340 -1.60 2.55 13.49
CA ILE A 340 -2.29 1.29 13.78
C ILE A 340 -3.78 1.55 13.65
N ARG A 341 -4.45 0.85 12.74
CA ARG A 341 -5.88 1.04 12.48
C ARG A 341 -6.67 -0.23 12.77
N VAL A 342 -7.78 -0.05 13.49
CA VAL A 342 -8.72 -1.11 13.84
C VAL A 342 -10.08 -0.78 13.25
N TYR A 343 -10.40 -1.40 12.11
CA TYR A 343 -11.72 -1.31 11.49
C TYR A 343 -12.76 -2.09 12.30
N LYS A 344 -13.95 -1.49 12.52
CA LYS A 344 -14.99 -2.08 13.37
C LYS A 344 -15.60 -3.36 12.79
N ASP A 345 -15.68 -3.43 11.46
CA ASP A 345 -16.29 -4.53 10.71
C ASP A 345 -15.25 -5.45 10.05
N ALA A 346 -13.97 -5.35 10.43
CA ALA A 346 -12.91 -6.21 9.89
C ALA A 346 -12.37 -7.19 10.95
N ASN A 347 -11.76 -8.29 10.48
CA ASN A 347 -11.08 -9.26 11.34
C ASN A 347 -9.56 -9.23 11.14
N TYR A 348 -8.99 -8.03 11.08
CA TYR A 348 -7.56 -7.78 11.06
C TYR A 348 -7.27 -6.42 11.71
N VAL A 349 -6.01 -6.21 12.07
CA VAL A 349 -5.49 -4.91 12.50
C VAL A 349 -4.42 -4.49 11.50
N GLU A 350 -4.53 -3.27 10.98
CA GLU A 350 -3.61 -2.74 9.97
C GLU A 350 -2.48 -1.96 10.66
N PHE A 351 -1.24 -2.27 10.29
CA PHE A 351 -0.05 -1.58 10.76
C PHE A 351 0.66 -0.97 9.55
N ASP A 352 0.58 0.35 9.42
CA ASP A 352 1.29 1.12 8.41
C ASP A 352 2.46 1.86 9.05
N TRP A 353 3.65 1.81 8.45
CA TRP A 353 4.81 2.51 8.97
C TRP A 353 5.54 3.31 7.89
N ILE A 354 6.21 4.35 8.35
CA ILE A 354 7.01 5.28 7.54
C ILE A 354 8.41 5.29 8.16
N VAL A 355 9.43 4.97 7.36
CA VAL A 355 10.86 4.93 7.71
C VAL A 355 11.63 5.81 6.74
#